data_AF-A0A933LHX9-F1
#
_entry.id   AF-A0A933LHX9-F1
#
_cell.length_a   1.000
_cell.length_b   1.000
_cell.length_c   1.000
_cell.angle_alpha   90.00
_cell.angle_beta   90.00
_cell.angle_gamma   90.00
#
_symmetry.space_group_name_H-M   'P 1'
#
loop_
_entity.id
_entity.type
_entity.pdbx_description
1 polymer ?
#
loop_
_entity_poly.entity_id
_entity_poly.type
_entity_poly.pdbx_seq_one_letter_code
_entity_poly.pdbx_strand_id
1 'polypeptide(L)'
;KTADWIIDLGPEGGTGGGDIVTEGTPERVAANPQSHTGRILAEVLAAQPKAERKVFDPARAEETADVRFDDRELGEARMPWEIDGKAWHTRDRVGHRGEACQWEGAALEWLIDQIEKAAKGKFAPTNYNNRSTVEIKMPGSQTPWFFHARTGNTWLLDASFRVPVRAFSAAEVRKLVPLRVLDDCDDLPIYGREPRVTVRHSGRLTDDIRVLINNKNEVATAGAREFIQRAVKAYQRLVRKLAEDVAVRQPWRVAGRAWHLGQKMIAKRDQILWRGTLIAELLGKLKKLDPAIKEDWTRKVMIVLEHPKIEGIWGRLITNHPHAMRIEFRCRRGEFTPALVERLGLDVRIRQMRGPEDQVQFWLQKMAQCDPAQLEALIRGSIAALSKK
;
A
#
# COMPACT_ATOMS: atom_id res chain seq x y z
N LYS A 1 16.32 -46.99 -9.55
CA LYS A 1 16.47 -46.13 -8.35
C LYS A 1 17.54 -45.07 -8.62
N THR A 2 17.45 -43.89 -8.01
CA THR A 2 18.16 -42.67 -8.46
C THR A 2 19.01 -41.96 -7.39
N ALA A 3 19.11 -42.53 -6.19
CA ALA A 3 19.85 -41.95 -5.08
C ALA A 3 21.28 -42.50 -5.02
N ASP A 4 22.26 -41.61 -4.87
CA ASP A 4 23.69 -41.98 -4.74
C ASP A 4 24.05 -42.39 -3.31
N TRP A 5 23.32 -41.87 -2.33
CA TRP A 5 23.48 -42.14 -0.91
C TRP A 5 22.12 -42.22 -0.21
N ILE A 6 22.00 -43.13 0.75
CA ILE A 6 20.80 -43.35 1.56
C ILE A 6 21.21 -43.25 3.02
N ILE A 7 20.40 -42.56 3.81
CA ILE A 7 20.43 -42.61 5.27
C ILE A 7 19.10 -43.21 5.70
N ASP A 8 19.13 -44.39 6.29
CA ASP A 8 17.95 -45.14 6.72
C ASP A 8 17.71 -44.93 8.21
N LEU A 9 16.49 -44.50 8.55
CA LEU A 9 16.08 -44.18 9.91
C LEU A 9 15.07 -45.20 10.40
N GLY A 10 15.18 -45.60 11.66
CA GLY A 10 14.32 -46.65 12.23
C GLY A 10 14.83 -47.12 13.59
N PRO A 11 14.68 -48.41 13.94
CA PRO A 11 14.11 -49.50 13.12
C PRO A 11 12.59 -49.43 12.98
N GLU A 12 11.89 -48.72 13.86
CA GLU A 12 10.42 -48.62 13.86
C GLU A 12 9.95 -47.15 13.75
N GLY A 13 8.64 -46.95 13.58
CA GLY A 13 8.02 -45.62 13.65
C GLY A 13 7.67 -45.20 15.09
N GLY A 14 7.57 -43.89 15.34
CA GLY A 14 7.13 -43.36 16.64
C GLY A 14 8.20 -43.42 17.72
N THR A 15 7.83 -43.81 18.95
CA THR A 15 8.76 -43.83 20.11
C THR A 15 9.86 -44.89 20.02
N GLY A 16 9.77 -45.82 19.06
CA GLY A 16 10.79 -46.85 18.80
C GLY A 16 11.69 -46.55 17.60
N GLY A 17 11.68 -45.31 17.10
CA GLY A 17 12.51 -44.86 15.99
C GLY A 17 13.36 -43.64 16.34
N GLY A 18 14.03 -43.10 15.33
CA GLY A 18 14.85 -41.88 15.45
C GLY A 18 16.35 -42.14 15.39
N ASP A 19 16.77 -43.41 15.34
CA ASP A 19 18.17 -43.81 15.16
C ASP A 19 18.51 -44.03 13.69
N ILE A 20 19.78 -43.81 13.35
CA ILE A 20 20.32 -44.17 12.03
C ILE A 20 20.58 -45.68 12.04
N VAL A 21 19.77 -46.43 11.29
CA VAL A 21 19.90 -47.89 11.15
C VAL A 21 21.06 -48.22 10.22
N THR A 22 21.21 -47.47 9.12
CA THR A 22 22.33 -47.60 8.19
C THR A 22 22.47 -46.39 7.29
N GLU A 23 23.68 -46.15 6.81
CA GLU A 23 23.93 -45.15 5.77
C GLU A 23 24.93 -45.67 4.74
N GLY A 24 24.80 -45.21 3.49
CA GLY A 24 25.69 -45.63 2.42
C GLY A 24 25.06 -45.63 1.04
N THR A 25 25.74 -46.26 0.09
CA THR A 25 25.18 -46.52 -1.23
C THR A 25 23.96 -47.44 -1.13
N PRO A 26 23.07 -47.45 -2.13
CA PRO A 26 21.92 -48.36 -2.16
C PRO A 26 22.29 -49.83 -1.93
N GLU A 27 23.42 -50.30 -2.47
CA GLU A 27 23.90 -51.67 -2.30
C GLU A 27 24.33 -51.94 -0.85
N ARG A 28 24.97 -50.96 -0.20
CA ARG A 28 25.37 -51.07 1.21
C ARG A 28 24.16 -51.11 2.14
N VAL A 29 23.14 -50.29 1.87
CA VAL A 29 21.88 -50.31 2.63
C VAL A 29 21.12 -51.61 2.38
N ALA A 30 21.10 -52.12 1.15
CA ALA A 30 20.46 -53.40 0.81
C ALA A 30 21.08 -54.61 1.51
N ALA A 31 22.38 -54.56 1.79
CA ALA A 31 23.09 -55.62 2.50
C ALA A 31 22.84 -55.62 4.02
N ASN A 32 22.17 -54.60 4.58
CA ASN A 32 21.92 -54.52 6.01
C ASN A 32 20.60 -55.24 6.39
N PRO A 33 20.66 -56.36 7.15
CA PRO A 33 19.46 -57.13 7.50
C PRO A 33 18.56 -56.44 8.54
N GLN A 34 19.04 -55.41 9.24
CA GLN A 34 18.25 -54.63 10.21
C GLN A 34 17.46 -53.50 9.54
N SER A 35 17.72 -53.21 8.26
CA SER A 35 17.06 -52.16 7.50
C SER A 35 15.84 -52.71 6.77
N HIS A 36 14.64 -52.29 7.18
CA HIS A 36 13.40 -52.59 6.44
C HIS A 36 13.48 -52.07 5.01
N THR A 37 14.05 -50.87 4.83
CA THR A 37 14.36 -50.27 3.53
C THR A 37 15.32 -51.14 2.72
N GLY A 38 16.39 -51.65 3.35
CA GLY A 38 17.41 -52.51 2.76
C GLY A 38 16.84 -53.81 2.22
N ARG A 39 15.96 -54.46 2.98
CA ARG A 39 15.29 -55.71 2.57
C ARG A 39 14.49 -55.54 1.27
N ILE A 40 13.69 -54.48 1.18
CA ILE A 40 12.92 -54.17 -0.05
C ILE A 40 13.86 -53.69 -1.17
N LEU A 41 14.94 -53.00 -0.80
CA LEU A 41 15.92 -52.47 -1.75
C LEU A 41 16.70 -53.58 -2.46
N ALA A 42 17.05 -54.66 -1.75
CA ALA A 42 17.75 -55.80 -2.30
C ALA A 42 17.01 -56.45 -3.49
N GLU A 43 15.70 -56.67 -3.37
CA GLU A 43 14.87 -57.24 -4.44
C GLU A 43 14.86 -56.36 -5.69
N VAL A 44 14.76 -55.04 -5.50
CA VAL A 44 14.73 -54.09 -6.62
C VAL A 44 16.09 -53.97 -7.31
N LEU A 45 17.20 -54.00 -6.55
CA LEU A 45 18.54 -53.95 -7.12
C LEU A 45 18.90 -55.24 -7.88
N ALA A 46 18.40 -56.39 -7.42
CA ALA A 46 18.57 -57.65 -8.14
C ALA A 46 17.81 -57.66 -9.48
N ALA A 47 16.61 -57.06 -9.53
CA ALA A 47 15.80 -56.99 -10.74
C ALA A 47 16.31 -55.95 -11.76
N GLN A 48 16.96 -54.88 -11.32
CA GLN A 48 17.45 -53.80 -12.17
C GLN A 48 18.86 -53.36 -11.75
N PRO A 49 19.93 -53.91 -12.35
CA PRO A 49 21.28 -53.52 -12.04
C PRO A 49 21.54 -52.05 -12.42
N LYS A 50 22.51 -51.44 -11.74
CA LYS A 50 22.90 -50.04 -11.92
C LYS A 50 23.22 -49.75 -13.39
N ALA A 51 22.40 -48.91 -14.02
CA ALA A 51 22.66 -48.39 -15.37
C ALA A 51 23.47 -47.09 -15.30
N GLU A 52 24.25 -46.81 -16.34
CA GLU A 52 24.86 -45.49 -16.52
C GLU A 52 23.78 -44.42 -16.64
N ARG A 53 23.88 -43.37 -15.84
CA ARG A 53 22.94 -42.25 -15.85
C ARG A 53 23.52 -41.14 -16.72
N LYS A 54 22.73 -40.63 -17.66
CA LYS A 54 23.03 -39.36 -18.32
C LYS A 54 23.08 -38.26 -17.25
N VAL A 55 24.26 -37.70 -17.02
CA VAL A 55 24.45 -36.56 -16.13
C VAL A 55 23.75 -35.37 -16.77
N PHE A 56 22.87 -34.70 -16.02
CA PHE A 56 22.27 -33.44 -16.47
C PHE A 56 23.39 -32.39 -16.52
N ASP A 57 23.65 -31.87 -17.71
CA ASP A 57 24.60 -30.80 -17.92
C ASP A 57 23.86 -29.46 -17.91
N PRO A 58 23.91 -28.70 -16.80
CA PRO A 58 23.24 -27.41 -16.71
C PRO A 58 23.74 -26.40 -17.75
N ALA A 59 25.02 -26.47 -18.15
CA ALA A 59 25.57 -25.55 -19.16
C ALA A 59 24.94 -25.78 -20.54
N ARG A 60 24.66 -27.04 -20.88
CA ARG A 60 23.96 -27.41 -22.12
C ARG A 60 22.45 -27.09 -22.08
N ALA A 61 21.84 -27.06 -20.89
CA ALA A 61 20.44 -26.67 -20.73
C ALA A 61 20.23 -25.15 -20.80
N GLU A 62 21.22 -24.36 -20.38
CA GLU A 62 21.26 -22.90 -20.59
C GLU A 62 21.50 -22.52 -22.06
N GLU A 63 22.01 -23.44 -22.88
CA GLU A 63 22.19 -23.29 -24.33
C GLU A 63 20.88 -23.33 -25.14
N THR A 64 19.71 -23.42 -24.51
CA THR A 64 18.46 -23.11 -25.23
C THR A 64 18.57 -21.69 -25.73
N ALA A 65 18.62 -21.56 -27.07
CA ALA A 65 18.78 -20.29 -27.78
C ALA A 65 18.05 -19.19 -27.04
N ASP A 66 18.81 -18.20 -26.55
CA ASP A 66 18.27 -16.92 -26.10
C ASP A 66 17.28 -16.46 -27.18
N VAL A 67 15.99 -16.68 -26.94
CA VAL A 67 14.95 -16.02 -27.71
C VAL A 67 15.05 -14.57 -27.25
N ARG A 68 15.89 -13.81 -27.94
CA ARG A 68 16.03 -12.38 -27.73
C ARG A 68 14.73 -11.76 -28.24
N PHE A 69 13.83 -11.45 -27.33
CA PHE A 69 12.70 -10.60 -27.60
C PHE A 69 13.25 -9.20 -27.93
N ASP A 70 12.85 -8.61 -29.07
CA ASP A 70 13.11 -7.20 -29.30
C ASP A 70 12.15 -6.41 -28.40
N ASP A 71 12.69 -5.68 -27.42
CA ASP A 71 11.90 -4.83 -26.52
C ASP A 71 11.03 -3.81 -27.28
N ARG A 72 11.33 -3.54 -28.56
CA ARG A 72 10.54 -2.67 -29.44
C ARG A 72 9.27 -3.32 -30.00
N GLU A 73 9.12 -4.65 -29.89
CA GLU A 73 7.91 -5.39 -30.29
C GLU A 73 6.93 -5.62 -29.12
N LEU A 74 7.38 -5.39 -27.87
CA LEU A 74 6.52 -5.41 -26.69
C LEU A 74 5.75 -4.09 -26.60
N GLY A 75 4.52 -4.06 -27.12
CA GLY A 75 3.58 -2.99 -26.82
C GLY A 75 3.28 -2.89 -25.31
N GLU A 76 2.54 -1.85 -24.89
CA GLU A 76 2.02 -1.75 -23.51
C GLU A 76 0.99 -2.88 -23.26
N ALA A 77 1.49 -4.06 -22.88
CA ALA A 77 0.67 -5.22 -22.56
C ALA A 77 -0.08 -4.94 -21.26
N ARG A 78 -1.37 -4.59 -21.39
CA ARG A 78 -2.27 -4.46 -20.24
C ARG A 78 -2.62 -5.84 -19.72
N MET A 79 -2.62 -5.97 -18.40
CA MET A 79 -2.99 -7.22 -17.74
C MET A 79 -4.50 -7.46 -17.89
N PRO A 80 -4.99 -8.72 -17.85
CA PRO A 80 -6.42 -9.01 -18.00
C PRO A 80 -7.33 -8.21 -17.05
N TRP A 81 -6.91 -8.02 -15.80
CA TRP A 81 -7.63 -7.21 -14.81
C TRP A 81 -7.61 -5.70 -15.08
N GLU A 82 -6.64 -5.20 -15.86
CA GLU A 82 -6.61 -3.82 -16.31
C GLU A 82 -7.58 -3.58 -17.48
N ILE A 83 -7.87 -4.61 -18.28
CA ILE A 83 -8.76 -4.52 -19.44
C ILE A 83 -10.23 -4.59 -19.00
N ASP A 84 -10.61 -5.67 -18.34
CA ASP A 84 -11.93 -5.85 -17.74
C ASP A 84 -11.78 -6.52 -16.37
N GLY A 85 -11.44 -5.70 -15.37
CA GLY A 85 -11.27 -6.17 -14.01
C GLY A 85 -12.51 -6.84 -13.44
N LYS A 86 -13.72 -6.40 -13.81
CA LYS A 86 -14.95 -7.03 -13.32
C LYS A 86 -15.07 -8.45 -13.86
N ALA A 87 -14.98 -8.63 -15.17
CA ALA A 87 -15.02 -9.96 -15.79
C ALA A 87 -13.88 -10.86 -15.29
N TRP A 88 -12.67 -10.31 -15.14
CA TRP A 88 -11.56 -11.02 -14.54
C TRP A 88 -11.93 -11.58 -13.16
N HIS A 89 -12.37 -10.74 -12.23
CA HIS A 89 -12.65 -11.19 -10.87
C HIS A 89 -13.90 -12.07 -10.74
N THR A 90 -14.90 -11.94 -11.62
CA THR A 90 -16.17 -12.68 -11.52
C THR A 90 -16.26 -13.88 -12.44
N ARG A 91 -15.43 -13.99 -13.47
CA ARG A 91 -15.46 -15.11 -14.42
C ARG A 91 -14.09 -15.70 -14.74
N ASP A 92 -13.13 -14.87 -15.14
CA ASP A 92 -11.90 -15.35 -15.80
C ASP A 92 -10.72 -15.56 -14.85
N ARG A 93 -10.93 -15.29 -13.55
CA ARG A 93 -9.93 -15.41 -12.49
C ARG A 93 -9.30 -16.80 -12.45
N VAL A 94 -8.04 -16.81 -12.06
CA VAL A 94 -7.29 -18.03 -11.76
C VAL A 94 -6.77 -17.99 -10.33
N GLY A 95 -6.60 -19.17 -9.77
CA GLY A 95 -6.01 -19.38 -8.46
C GLY A 95 -4.52 -19.05 -8.44
N HIS A 96 -3.92 -19.16 -7.26
CA HIS A 96 -2.51 -18.81 -7.06
C HIS A 96 -1.53 -19.66 -7.89
N ARG A 97 -1.90 -20.87 -8.30
CA ARG A 97 -1.10 -21.75 -9.16
C ARG A 97 -1.60 -21.78 -10.61
N GLY A 98 -2.51 -20.89 -10.98
CA GLY A 98 -3.10 -20.81 -12.32
C GLY A 98 -4.29 -21.76 -12.54
N GLU A 99 -4.73 -22.48 -11.52
CA GLU A 99 -5.90 -23.35 -11.58
C GLU A 99 -7.22 -22.54 -11.69
N ALA A 100 -8.28 -23.15 -12.22
CA ALA A 100 -9.58 -22.50 -12.26
C ALA A 100 -10.17 -22.34 -10.84
N CYS A 101 -10.62 -21.13 -10.50
CA CYS A 101 -11.38 -20.91 -9.27
C CYS A 101 -12.77 -21.53 -9.37
N GLN A 102 -13.20 -22.18 -8.29
CA GLN A 102 -14.41 -22.99 -8.19
C GLN A 102 -15.53 -22.32 -7.39
N TRP A 103 -15.23 -21.28 -6.60
CA TRP A 103 -16.30 -20.46 -5.98
C TRP A 103 -17.07 -19.67 -7.06
N GLU A 104 -18.33 -19.35 -6.83
CA GLU A 104 -19.24 -18.72 -7.79
C GLU A 104 -19.03 -17.20 -7.90
N GLY A 105 -18.73 -16.71 -9.10
CA GLY A 105 -18.51 -15.28 -9.37
C GLY A 105 -19.66 -14.36 -8.95
N ALA A 106 -20.89 -14.85 -9.08
CA ALA A 106 -22.10 -14.12 -8.74
C ALA A 106 -22.20 -13.80 -7.23
N ALA A 107 -21.47 -14.50 -6.37
CA ALA A 107 -21.37 -14.17 -4.95
C ALA A 107 -20.67 -12.82 -4.76
N LEU A 108 -19.55 -12.59 -5.44
CA LEU A 108 -18.83 -11.32 -5.39
C LEU A 108 -19.66 -10.17 -5.96
N GLU A 109 -20.31 -10.40 -7.12
CA GLU A 109 -21.19 -9.40 -7.74
C GLU A 109 -22.34 -9.01 -6.80
N TRP A 110 -22.95 -10.00 -6.15
CA TRP A 110 -24.03 -9.75 -5.21
C TRP A 110 -23.57 -8.94 -4.00
N LEU A 111 -22.41 -9.26 -3.42
CA LEU A 111 -21.83 -8.50 -2.31
C LEU A 111 -21.60 -7.04 -2.70
N ILE A 112 -20.97 -6.80 -3.84
CA ILE A 112 -20.66 -5.45 -4.34
C ILE A 112 -21.96 -4.67 -4.57
N ASP A 113 -22.97 -5.27 -5.22
CA ASP A 113 -24.28 -4.64 -5.42
C ASP A 113 -24.97 -4.27 -4.09
N GLN A 114 -24.92 -5.15 -3.08
CA GLN A 114 -25.48 -4.82 -1.76
C GLN A 114 -24.71 -3.69 -1.07
N ILE A 115 -23.38 -3.66 -1.20
CA ILE A 115 -22.54 -2.60 -0.64
C ILE A 115 -22.84 -1.27 -1.33
N GLU A 116 -22.92 -1.23 -2.65
CA GLU A 116 -23.21 -0.02 -3.43
C GLU A 116 -24.60 0.54 -3.11
N LYS A 117 -25.62 -0.34 -3.04
CA LYS A 117 -26.99 0.02 -2.61
C LYS A 117 -27.02 0.60 -1.20
N ALA A 118 -26.33 -0.05 -0.26
CA ALA A 118 -26.25 0.42 1.12
C ALA A 118 -25.43 1.74 1.25
N ALA A 119 -24.41 1.91 0.42
CA ALA A 119 -23.52 3.07 0.46
C ALA A 119 -24.17 4.35 -0.05
N LYS A 120 -25.18 4.24 -0.93
CA LYS A 120 -25.89 5.38 -1.55
C LYS A 120 -24.92 6.35 -2.23
N GLY A 121 -23.97 5.81 -3.00
CA GLY A 121 -22.99 6.61 -3.77
C GLY A 121 -21.87 7.27 -2.95
N LYS A 122 -21.74 6.98 -1.66
CA LYS A 122 -20.70 7.60 -0.80
C LYS A 122 -19.32 6.93 -0.90
N PHE A 123 -19.24 5.71 -1.43
CA PHE A 123 -17.98 5.02 -1.65
C PHE A 123 -17.38 5.41 -3.00
N ALA A 124 -16.05 5.31 -3.09
CA ALA A 124 -15.38 5.40 -4.38
C ALA A 124 -15.79 4.21 -5.26
N PRO A 125 -15.65 4.31 -6.59
CA PRO A 125 -15.87 3.18 -7.48
C PRO A 125 -15.07 1.95 -7.03
N THR A 126 -15.68 0.77 -7.17
CA THR A 126 -15.04 -0.50 -6.83
C THR A 126 -13.74 -0.65 -7.63
N ASN A 127 -12.64 -0.90 -6.93
CA ASN A 127 -11.33 -1.06 -7.54
C ASN A 127 -11.08 -2.53 -7.89
N TYR A 128 -11.04 -2.82 -9.18
CA TYR A 128 -10.72 -4.12 -9.76
C TYR A 128 -9.29 -4.18 -10.33
N ASN A 129 -8.50 -3.13 -10.18
CA ASN A 129 -7.18 -3.03 -10.81
C ASN A 129 -6.09 -3.75 -10.00
N ASN A 130 -6.28 -5.04 -9.79
CA ASN A 130 -5.30 -5.93 -9.17
C ASN A 130 -5.55 -7.37 -9.63
N ARG A 131 -4.51 -8.19 -9.73
CA ARG A 131 -4.66 -9.61 -10.12
C ARG A 131 -5.61 -10.41 -9.23
N SER A 132 -5.61 -10.19 -7.92
CA SER A 132 -6.24 -11.13 -6.97
C SER A 132 -7.08 -10.46 -5.89
N THR A 133 -7.25 -9.14 -5.94
CA THR A 133 -7.99 -8.40 -4.92
C THR A 133 -8.97 -7.40 -5.52
N VAL A 134 -10.19 -7.37 -4.98
CA VAL A 134 -11.16 -6.31 -5.24
C VAL A 134 -11.33 -5.49 -3.97
N GLU A 135 -11.26 -4.16 -4.09
CA GLU A 135 -11.33 -3.26 -2.93
C GLU A 135 -12.41 -2.18 -3.11
N ILE A 136 -13.16 -1.90 -2.04
CA ILE A 136 -14.05 -0.74 -1.97
C ILE A 136 -13.66 0.11 -0.76
N LYS A 137 -13.50 1.41 -0.99
CA LYS A 137 -13.10 2.38 0.03
C LYS A 137 -13.94 3.66 -0.02
N MET A 138 -13.87 4.46 1.04
CA MET A 138 -14.36 5.84 1.00
C MET A 138 -13.45 6.69 0.10
N PRO A 139 -13.97 7.72 -0.60
CA PRO A 139 -13.15 8.65 -1.36
C PRO A 139 -12.04 9.29 -0.51
N GLY A 140 -10.86 9.47 -1.10
CA GLY A 140 -9.67 10.01 -0.42
C GLY A 140 -8.46 9.07 -0.49
N SER A 141 -7.25 9.64 -0.41
CA SER A 141 -6.00 8.89 -0.54
C SER A 141 -5.54 8.19 0.75
N GLN A 142 -6.15 8.53 1.89
CA GLN A 142 -5.75 8.06 3.23
C GLN A 142 -6.89 7.37 3.99
N THR A 143 -8.00 7.10 3.32
CA THR A 143 -9.14 6.37 3.90
C THR A 143 -8.83 4.87 3.86
N PRO A 144 -9.05 4.15 4.99
CA PRO A 144 -8.93 2.70 4.95
C PRO A 144 -9.97 2.10 3.98
N TRP A 145 -9.69 0.89 3.49
CA TRP A 145 -10.69 0.12 2.76
C TRP A 145 -11.84 -0.27 3.69
N PHE A 146 -13.05 -0.32 3.14
CA PHE A 146 -14.23 -0.87 3.80
C PHE A 146 -14.38 -2.35 3.48
N PHE A 147 -14.24 -2.71 2.21
CA PHE A 147 -14.40 -4.07 1.72
C PHE A 147 -13.16 -4.48 0.94
N HIS A 148 -12.68 -5.69 1.22
CA HIS A 148 -11.54 -6.28 0.53
C HIS A 148 -11.88 -7.75 0.26
N ALA A 149 -11.91 -8.13 -1.01
CA ALA A 149 -12.16 -9.50 -1.44
C ALA A 149 -10.91 -10.09 -2.10
N ARG A 150 -10.40 -11.21 -1.56
CA ARG A 150 -9.35 -11.98 -2.23
C ARG A 150 -9.99 -13.02 -3.13
N THR A 151 -9.73 -12.90 -4.42
CA THR A 151 -10.39 -13.68 -5.49
C THR A 151 -9.52 -14.82 -6.02
N GLY A 152 -8.24 -14.89 -5.64
CA GLY A 152 -7.28 -15.89 -6.08
C GLY A 152 -7.31 -17.23 -5.31
N ASN A 153 -8.23 -17.39 -4.37
CA ASN A 153 -8.43 -18.67 -3.70
C ASN A 153 -9.27 -19.59 -4.60
N THR A 154 -8.90 -20.86 -4.68
CA THR A 154 -9.56 -21.85 -5.53
C THR A 154 -11.02 -22.06 -5.13
N TRP A 155 -11.29 -22.42 -3.89
CA TRP A 155 -12.62 -22.92 -3.48
C TRP A 155 -13.52 -21.91 -2.79
N LEU A 156 -12.96 -20.86 -2.21
CA LEU A 156 -13.68 -19.91 -1.36
C LEU A 156 -13.26 -18.47 -1.66
N LEU A 157 -14.22 -17.63 -2.03
CA LEU A 157 -14.09 -16.19 -1.99
C LEU A 157 -13.85 -15.74 -0.55
N ASP A 158 -12.79 -14.97 -0.33
CA ASP A 158 -12.45 -14.44 0.97
C ASP A 158 -12.81 -12.97 1.04
N ALA A 159 -13.98 -12.69 1.61
CA ALA A 159 -14.54 -11.36 1.72
C ALA A 159 -14.30 -10.80 3.13
N SER A 160 -13.61 -9.67 3.21
CA SER A 160 -13.30 -8.99 4.47
C SER A 160 -13.98 -7.62 4.53
N PHE A 161 -14.67 -7.35 5.63
CA PHE A 161 -15.36 -6.09 5.90
C PHE A 161 -14.70 -5.41 7.10
N ARG A 162 -14.23 -4.18 6.91
CA ARG A 162 -13.70 -3.35 7.97
C ARG A 162 -14.82 -2.56 8.64
N VAL A 163 -14.93 -2.70 9.94
CA VAL A 163 -15.95 -2.05 10.76
C VAL A 163 -15.31 -1.38 11.98
N PRO A 164 -15.99 -0.48 12.69
CA PRO A 164 -15.48 0.07 13.94
C PRO A 164 -15.30 -1.02 15.01
N VAL A 165 -14.36 -0.84 15.93
CA VAL A 165 -14.14 -1.79 17.05
C VAL A 165 -15.44 -2.09 17.78
N ARG A 166 -15.71 -3.38 18.04
CA ARG A 166 -16.89 -3.88 18.77
C ARG A 166 -18.23 -3.51 18.11
N ALA A 167 -18.23 -3.16 16.81
CA ALA A 167 -19.48 -2.91 16.09
C ALA A 167 -20.31 -4.20 15.89
N PHE A 168 -19.62 -5.35 15.83
CA PHE A 168 -20.22 -6.67 15.70
C PHE A 168 -19.47 -7.67 16.57
N SER A 169 -20.19 -8.66 17.10
CA SER A 169 -19.58 -9.86 17.66
C SER A 169 -19.54 -10.98 16.61
N ALA A 170 -18.59 -11.92 16.73
CA ALA A 170 -18.53 -13.07 15.81
C ALA A 170 -19.82 -13.91 15.86
N ALA A 171 -20.42 -14.09 17.04
CA ALA A 171 -21.67 -14.83 17.21
C ALA A 171 -22.84 -14.14 16.49
N GLU A 172 -22.90 -12.82 16.54
CA GLU A 172 -23.92 -12.04 15.84
C GLU A 172 -23.79 -12.16 14.32
N VAL A 173 -22.58 -12.00 13.76
CA VAL A 173 -22.40 -12.10 12.31
C VAL A 173 -22.71 -13.52 11.82
N ARG A 174 -22.38 -14.55 12.61
CA ARG A 174 -22.74 -15.95 12.28
C ARG A 174 -24.24 -16.20 12.29
N LYS A 175 -25.03 -15.47 13.08
CA LYS A 175 -26.50 -15.55 13.02
C LYS A 175 -27.05 -14.86 11.76
N LEU A 176 -26.44 -13.73 11.37
CA LEU A 176 -26.84 -12.99 10.16
C LEU A 176 -26.40 -13.68 8.87
N VAL A 177 -25.23 -14.32 8.87
CA VAL A 177 -24.64 -15.05 7.75
C VAL A 177 -24.30 -16.47 8.22
N PRO A 178 -25.31 -17.37 8.31
CA PRO A 178 -25.15 -18.71 8.85
C PRO A 178 -24.51 -19.64 7.83
N LEU A 179 -23.18 -19.58 7.73
CA LEU A 179 -22.41 -20.49 6.90
C LEU A 179 -22.13 -21.80 7.63
N ARG A 180 -22.39 -22.92 6.95
CA ARG A 180 -21.96 -24.25 7.39
C ARG A 180 -20.43 -24.29 7.51
N VAL A 181 -19.90 -25.07 8.45
CA VAL A 181 -18.46 -25.38 8.46
C VAL A 181 -18.13 -26.28 7.27
N LEU A 182 -16.85 -26.36 6.89
CA LEU A 182 -16.47 -27.09 5.68
C LEU A 182 -16.69 -28.60 5.81
N ASP A 183 -16.54 -29.16 7.02
CA ASP A 183 -16.86 -30.57 7.30
C ASP A 183 -18.33 -30.92 7.04
N ASP A 184 -19.24 -29.93 7.05
CA ASP A 184 -20.68 -30.12 6.79
C ASP A 184 -21.06 -29.79 5.32
N CYS A 185 -20.07 -29.58 4.45
CA CYS A 185 -20.22 -29.26 3.03
C CYS A 185 -19.78 -30.44 2.16
N ASP A 186 -20.67 -31.42 1.96
CA ASP A 186 -20.39 -32.62 1.15
C ASP A 186 -20.00 -32.31 -0.31
N ASP A 187 -20.37 -31.12 -0.80
CA ASP A 187 -20.12 -30.63 -2.15
C ASP A 187 -18.74 -29.99 -2.34
N LEU A 188 -17.94 -29.84 -1.29
CA LEU A 188 -16.63 -29.19 -1.34
C LEU A 188 -15.49 -30.17 -1.00
N PRO A 189 -14.44 -30.27 -1.84
CA PRO A 189 -13.29 -31.15 -1.58
C PRO A 189 -12.26 -30.48 -0.66
N ILE A 190 -12.76 -29.78 0.37
CA ILE A 190 -11.96 -29.10 1.39
C ILE A 190 -12.64 -29.32 2.74
N TYR A 191 -11.84 -29.50 3.79
CA TYR A 191 -12.31 -29.83 5.13
C TYR A 191 -11.86 -28.78 6.14
N GLY A 192 -12.58 -28.67 7.25
CA GLY A 192 -12.34 -27.68 8.30
C GLY A 192 -13.55 -27.50 9.21
N ARG A 193 -13.30 -27.48 10.52
CA ARG A 193 -14.32 -27.24 11.56
C ARG A 193 -14.37 -25.79 12.02
N GLU A 194 -13.46 -24.96 11.53
CA GLU A 194 -13.41 -23.56 11.87
C GLU A 194 -14.62 -22.82 11.29
N PRO A 195 -15.21 -21.88 12.05
CA PRO A 195 -16.26 -21.03 11.50
C PRO A 195 -15.76 -20.22 10.30
N ARG A 196 -16.50 -20.28 9.19
CA ARG A 196 -16.24 -19.49 7.97
C ARG A 196 -16.49 -17.98 8.12
N VAL A 197 -17.02 -17.58 9.29
CA VAL A 197 -17.17 -16.18 9.71
C VAL A 197 -16.30 -15.95 10.95
N THR A 198 -15.33 -15.04 10.81
CA THR A 198 -14.41 -14.66 11.89
C THR A 198 -14.38 -13.15 12.04
N VAL A 199 -14.12 -12.68 13.27
CA VAL A 199 -13.94 -11.26 13.58
C VAL A 199 -12.59 -11.12 14.24
N ARG A 200 -11.72 -10.28 13.69
CA ARG A 200 -10.38 -10.02 14.18
C ARG A 200 -10.24 -8.54 14.51
N HIS A 201 -9.66 -8.24 15.68
CA HIS A 201 -9.31 -6.87 16.01
C HIS A 201 -8.20 -6.36 15.08
N SER A 202 -8.42 -5.21 14.44
CA SER A 202 -7.55 -4.68 13.37
C SER A 202 -7.21 -3.22 13.64
N GLY A 203 -6.05 -2.99 14.25
CA GLY A 203 -5.60 -1.65 14.64
C GLY A 203 -6.42 -1.06 15.79
N ARG A 204 -6.26 0.25 16.05
CA ARG A 204 -6.82 0.90 17.25
C ARG A 204 -8.34 1.13 17.19
N LEU A 205 -8.89 1.32 16.00
CA LEU A 205 -10.25 1.84 15.79
C LEU A 205 -11.15 0.94 14.95
N THR A 206 -10.64 -0.20 14.48
CA THR A 206 -11.37 -1.09 13.58
C THR A 206 -11.26 -2.56 13.96
N ASP A 207 -12.25 -3.34 13.53
CA ASP A 207 -12.24 -4.78 13.46
C ASP A 207 -12.42 -5.20 12.00
N ASP A 208 -11.84 -6.32 11.61
CA ASP A 208 -12.01 -6.93 10.29
C ASP A 208 -12.86 -8.19 10.43
N ILE A 209 -14.00 -8.22 9.74
CA ILE A 209 -14.93 -9.34 9.68
C ILE A 209 -14.67 -10.10 8.39
N ARG A 210 -14.15 -11.32 8.50
CA ARG A 210 -13.85 -12.18 7.35
C ARG A 210 -14.94 -13.23 7.17
N VAL A 211 -15.43 -13.36 5.95
CA VAL A 211 -16.48 -14.29 5.52
C VAL A 211 -15.93 -15.09 4.32
N LEU A 212 -15.84 -16.42 4.47
CA LEU A 212 -15.39 -17.32 3.40
C LEU A 212 -16.60 -17.88 2.68
N ILE A 213 -16.74 -17.62 1.38
CA ILE A 213 -17.98 -17.85 0.61
C ILE A 213 -17.66 -18.74 -0.60
N ASN A 214 -18.43 -19.79 -0.81
CA ASN A 214 -18.32 -20.64 -1.99
C ASN A 214 -19.30 -20.21 -3.07
N ASN A 215 -20.57 -19.97 -2.74
CA ASN A 215 -21.60 -19.67 -3.74
C ASN A 215 -22.51 -18.51 -3.31
N LYS A 216 -23.30 -18.00 -4.26
CA LYS A 216 -24.16 -16.84 -4.03
C LYS A 216 -25.26 -17.13 -3.01
N ASN A 217 -25.82 -18.33 -3.00
CA ASN A 217 -26.95 -18.67 -2.12
C ASN A 217 -26.58 -18.63 -0.63
N GLU A 218 -25.32 -18.92 -0.30
CA GLU A 218 -24.77 -18.79 1.06
C GLU A 218 -24.88 -17.35 1.61
N VAL A 219 -24.79 -16.35 0.75
CA VAL A 219 -24.81 -14.94 1.15
C VAL A 219 -26.04 -14.17 0.68
N ALA A 220 -26.80 -14.66 -0.31
CA ALA A 220 -27.97 -13.96 -0.85
C ALA A 220 -29.21 -14.02 0.07
N THR A 221 -29.01 -13.95 1.38
CA THR A 221 -30.03 -14.06 2.43
C THR A 221 -30.42 -12.68 2.98
N ALA A 222 -31.57 -12.60 3.66
CA ALA A 222 -32.00 -11.36 4.32
C ALA A 222 -31.01 -10.91 5.43
N GLY A 223 -30.49 -11.85 6.22
CA GLY A 223 -29.54 -11.56 7.29
C GLY A 223 -28.22 -11.01 6.78
N ALA A 224 -27.70 -11.53 5.66
CA ALA A 224 -26.50 -10.99 5.03
C ALA A 224 -26.71 -9.57 4.47
N ARG A 225 -27.88 -9.27 3.90
CA ARG A 225 -28.23 -7.90 3.50
C ARG A 225 -28.26 -6.96 4.70
N GLU A 226 -28.88 -7.38 5.81
CA GLU A 226 -28.91 -6.60 7.04
C GLU A 226 -27.49 -6.34 7.57
N PHE A 227 -26.64 -7.38 7.61
CA PHE A 227 -25.24 -7.28 8.00
C PHE A 227 -24.50 -6.21 7.16
N ILE A 228 -24.58 -6.29 5.84
CA ILE A 228 -23.90 -5.35 4.93
C ILE A 228 -24.40 -3.92 5.16
N GLN A 229 -25.73 -3.71 5.26
CA GLN A 229 -26.30 -2.39 5.52
C GLN A 229 -25.80 -1.78 6.84
N ARG A 230 -25.76 -2.59 7.89
CA ARG A 230 -25.29 -2.16 9.22
C ARG A 230 -23.78 -1.88 9.20
N ALA A 231 -23.00 -2.72 8.52
CA ALA A 231 -21.55 -2.55 8.38
C ALA A 231 -21.21 -1.26 7.62
N VAL A 232 -21.86 -1.00 6.48
CA VAL A 232 -21.69 0.24 5.70
C VAL A 232 -22.04 1.46 6.54
N LYS A 233 -23.20 1.45 7.23
CA LYS A 233 -23.61 2.58 8.09
C LYS A 233 -22.66 2.81 9.26
N ALA A 234 -22.15 1.76 9.89
CA ALA A 234 -21.17 1.85 10.97
C ALA A 234 -19.85 2.44 10.46
N TYR A 235 -19.36 1.96 9.33
CA TYR A 235 -18.12 2.44 8.73
C TYR A 235 -18.20 3.90 8.29
N GLN A 236 -19.30 4.31 7.62
CA GLN A 236 -19.50 5.70 7.23
C GLN A 236 -19.50 6.66 8.44
N ARG A 237 -20.08 6.25 9.58
CA ARG A 237 -20.04 7.04 10.83
C ARG A 237 -18.62 7.18 11.37
N LEU A 238 -17.83 6.11 11.33
CA LEU A 238 -16.43 6.15 11.75
C LEU A 238 -15.60 7.09 10.87
N VAL A 239 -15.72 6.98 9.54
CA VAL A 239 -14.97 7.87 8.64
C VAL A 239 -15.38 9.33 8.84
N ARG A 240 -16.67 9.61 9.04
CA ARG A 240 -17.13 10.96 9.37
C ARG A 240 -16.51 11.47 10.67
N LYS A 241 -16.53 10.67 11.74
CA LYS A 241 -15.91 11.02 13.02
C LYS A 241 -14.41 11.25 12.90
N LEU A 242 -13.71 10.42 12.13
CA LEU A 242 -12.28 10.59 11.86
C LEU A 242 -12.01 11.90 11.11
N ALA A 243 -12.84 12.24 10.12
CA ALA A 243 -12.73 13.50 9.41
C ALA A 243 -12.98 14.72 10.33
N GLU A 244 -14.00 14.63 11.19
CA GLU A 244 -14.28 15.65 12.23
C GLU A 244 -13.10 15.78 13.21
N ASP A 245 -12.55 14.67 13.71
CA ASP A 245 -11.39 14.66 14.61
C ASP A 245 -10.14 15.27 13.95
N VAL A 246 -9.91 15.01 12.66
CA VAL A 246 -8.82 15.65 11.89
C VAL A 246 -9.06 17.15 11.77
N ALA A 247 -10.28 17.60 11.48
CA ALA A 247 -10.60 19.03 11.40
C ALA A 247 -10.40 19.74 12.75
N VAL A 248 -10.72 19.07 13.87
CA VAL A 248 -10.52 19.62 15.22
C VAL A 248 -9.04 19.65 15.61
N ARG A 249 -8.30 18.55 15.39
CA ARG A 249 -6.90 18.44 15.83
C ARG A 249 -5.90 19.09 14.87
N GLN A 250 -6.21 19.11 13.58
CA GLN A 250 -5.36 19.59 12.50
C GLN A 250 -6.13 20.54 11.54
N PRO A 251 -6.77 21.61 12.06
CA PRO A 251 -7.61 22.50 11.26
C PRO A 251 -6.87 23.13 10.06
N TRP A 252 -5.55 23.29 10.16
CA TRP A 252 -4.71 23.80 9.09
C TRP A 252 -4.67 22.89 7.85
N ARG A 253 -4.76 21.57 8.00
CA ARG A 253 -4.78 20.66 6.83
C ARG A 253 -6.07 20.74 6.04
N VAL A 254 -7.17 21.09 6.72
CA VAL A 254 -8.50 21.23 6.09
C VAL A 254 -8.65 22.61 5.48
N ALA A 255 -8.33 23.66 6.24
CA ALA A 255 -8.46 25.04 5.77
C ALA A 255 -7.35 25.44 4.77
N GLY A 256 -6.18 24.79 4.82
CA GLY A 256 -5.06 24.98 3.90
C GLY A 256 -4.75 26.45 3.67
N ARG A 257 -4.96 26.94 2.45
CA ARG A 257 -4.77 28.35 2.07
C ARG A 257 -5.46 29.35 3.01
N ALA A 258 -6.72 29.09 3.39
CA ALA A 258 -7.49 30.00 4.25
C ALA A 258 -6.90 30.10 5.68
N TRP A 259 -6.23 29.05 6.16
CA TRP A 259 -5.57 29.03 7.47
C TRP A 259 -4.44 30.06 7.56
N HIS A 260 -3.57 30.07 6.54
CA HIS A 260 -2.40 30.96 6.49
C HIS A 260 -2.78 32.39 6.13
N LEU A 261 -3.67 32.59 5.15
CA LEU A 261 -4.17 33.93 4.80
C LEU A 261 -4.94 34.57 5.95
N GLY A 262 -5.69 33.78 6.71
CA GLY A 262 -6.37 34.23 7.92
C GLY A 262 -5.47 34.34 9.15
N GLN A 263 -4.15 34.09 9.01
CA GLN A 263 -3.13 34.22 10.05
C GLN A 263 -3.50 33.50 11.36
N LYS A 264 -4.15 32.34 11.25
CA LYS A 264 -4.76 31.62 12.39
C LYS A 264 -3.78 31.06 13.41
N MET A 265 -2.48 31.03 13.08
CA MET A 265 -1.41 30.63 14.00
C MET A 265 -0.85 31.76 14.86
N ILE A 266 -1.17 33.01 14.55
CA ILE A 266 -0.74 34.15 15.36
C ILE A 266 -1.74 34.32 16.50
N ALA A 267 -1.27 34.49 17.73
CA ALA A 267 -2.16 34.59 18.88
C ALA A 267 -2.99 35.89 18.77
N LYS A 268 -4.27 35.83 19.15
CA LYS A 268 -5.18 36.99 19.06
C LYS A 268 -4.72 38.22 19.86
N ARG A 269 -3.86 38.00 20.87
CA ARG A 269 -3.28 39.06 21.71
C ARG A 269 -2.10 39.78 21.05
N ASP A 270 -1.48 39.16 20.04
CA ASP A 270 -0.29 39.70 19.42
C ASP A 270 -0.69 40.73 18.36
N GLN A 271 0.03 41.85 18.30
CA GLN A 271 -0.18 42.85 17.27
C GLN A 271 0.44 42.37 15.95
N ILE A 272 -0.41 42.11 14.94
CA ILE A 272 0.02 41.66 13.62
C ILE A 272 0.47 42.86 12.78
N LEU A 273 1.72 42.84 12.30
CA LEU A 273 2.33 43.93 11.54
C LEU A 273 2.38 43.69 10.02
N TRP A 274 1.78 42.60 9.54
CA TRP A 274 1.76 42.23 8.12
C TRP A 274 0.42 41.58 7.76
N ARG A 275 -0.02 41.72 6.50
CA ARG A 275 -1.32 41.19 6.05
C ARG A 275 -1.17 39.82 5.42
N GLY A 276 -2.14 38.94 5.62
CA GLY A 276 -2.18 37.64 4.94
C GLY A 276 -2.11 37.71 3.41
N THR A 277 -2.57 38.80 2.79
CA THR A 277 -2.46 39.03 1.34
C THR A 277 -1.01 39.06 0.84
N LEU A 278 -0.05 39.41 1.70
CA LEU A 278 1.38 39.38 1.39
C LEU A 278 1.84 38.01 0.89
N ILE A 279 1.28 36.92 1.43
CA ILE A 279 1.57 35.56 0.98
C ILE A 279 1.18 35.42 -0.50
N ALA A 280 -0.04 35.82 -0.85
CA ALA A 280 -0.55 35.69 -2.21
C ALA A 280 0.21 36.60 -3.20
N GLU A 281 0.57 37.81 -2.77
CA GLU A 281 1.39 38.74 -3.56
C GLU A 281 2.78 38.18 -3.87
N LEU A 282 3.47 37.64 -2.85
CA LEU A 282 4.78 37.02 -3.01
C LEU A 282 4.70 35.78 -3.91
N LEU A 283 3.79 34.84 -3.62
CA LEU A 283 3.60 33.63 -4.44
C LEU A 283 3.26 33.96 -5.90
N GLY A 284 2.45 35.00 -6.12
CA GLY A 284 2.14 35.51 -7.45
C GLY A 284 3.39 36.00 -8.19
N LYS A 285 4.33 36.67 -7.51
CA LYS A 285 5.62 37.04 -8.11
C LYS A 285 6.51 35.83 -8.36
N LEU A 286 6.61 34.90 -7.41
CA LEU A 286 7.41 33.67 -7.57
C LEU A 286 6.94 32.86 -8.79
N LYS A 287 5.64 32.63 -8.93
CA LYS A 287 5.06 31.89 -10.06
C LYS A 287 5.19 32.60 -11.41
N LYS A 288 5.30 33.93 -11.41
CA LYS A 288 5.63 34.68 -12.64
C LYS A 288 7.08 34.47 -13.07
N LEU A 289 8.00 34.26 -12.12
CA LEU A 289 9.40 33.96 -12.41
C LEU A 289 9.59 32.52 -12.88
N ASP A 290 8.93 31.58 -12.20
CA ASP A 290 8.90 30.17 -12.57
C ASP A 290 7.54 29.53 -12.23
N PRO A 291 6.71 29.18 -13.25
CA PRO A 291 5.42 28.54 -13.05
C PRO A 291 5.49 27.13 -12.44
N ALA A 292 6.65 26.47 -12.44
CA ALA A 292 6.81 25.10 -11.94
C ALA A 292 6.85 25.01 -10.41
N ILE A 293 6.91 26.16 -9.71
CA ILE A 293 6.89 26.23 -8.24
C ILE A 293 5.53 25.75 -7.70
N LYS A 294 5.57 24.70 -6.87
CA LYS A 294 4.41 24.11 -6.20
C LYS A 294 4.35 24.53 -4.74
N GLU A 295 3.13 24.70 -4.24
CA GLU A 295 2.85 25.15 -2.88
C GLU A 295 2.17 24.03 -2.08
N ASP A 296 2.78 23.62 -0.96
CA ASP A 296 2.17 22.73 0.03
C ASP A 296 1.68 23.55 1.24
N TRP A 297 0.36 23.61 1.38
CA TRP A 297 -0.37 24.33 2.44
C TRP A 297 -0.77 23.43 3.62
N THR A 298 -0.24 22.21 3.71
CA THR A 298 -0.65 21.22 4.72
C THR A 298 0.09 21.36 6.05
N ARG A 299 1.10 22.24 6.14
CA ARG A 299 1.89 22.43 7.37
C ARG A 299 1.27 23.50 8.25
N LYS A 300 1.33 23.30 9.57
CA LYS A 300 0.64 24.16 10.56
C LYS A 300 1.08 25.62 10.54
N VAL A 301 2.39 25.85 10.45
CA VAL A 301 3.01 27.16 10.70
C VAL A 301 3.67 27.79 9.48
N MET A 302 3.69 27.06 8.36
CA MET A 302 4.44 27.46 7.19
C MET A 302 3.83 26.91 5.91
N ILE A 303 4.19 27.51 4.79
CA ILE A 303 3.90 27.02 3.44
C ILE A 303 5.21 26.52 2.88
N VAL A 304 5.20 25.29 2.39
CA VAL A 304 6.37 24.65 1.80
C VAL A 304 6.33 24.88 0.29
N LEU A 305 7.46 25.27 -0.28
CA LEU A 305 7.63 25.48 -1.71
C LEU A 305 8.53 24.38 -2.26
N GLU A 306 8.01 23.68 -3.26
CA GLU A 306 8.70 22.59 -3.95
C GLU A 306 8.89 22.95 -5.42
N HIS A 307 9.96 22.44 -6.00
CA HIS A 307 10.25 22.59 -7.41
C HIS A 307 10.58 21.22 -8.00
N PRO A 308 10.00 20.81 -9.15
CA PRO A 308 10.12 19.45 -9.67
C PRO A 308 11.56 19.01 -9.97
N LYS A 309 12.46 19.96 -10.22
CA LYS A 309 13.89 19.69 -10.50
C LYS A 309 14.78 19.65 -9.25
N ILE A 310 14.25 20.02 -8.08
CA ILE A 310 15.01 20.16 -6.84
C ILE A 310 14.55 19.08 -5.87
N GLU A 311 15.49 18.38 -5.27
CA GLU A 311 15.17 17.36 -4.28
C GLU A 311 14.80 18.00 -2.93
N GLY A 312 13.66 17.58 -2.40
CA GLY A 312 13.13 18.04 -1.13
C GLY A 312 12.54 19.46 -1.17
N ILE A 313 12.40 20.07 0.01
CA ILE A 313 11.79 21.40 0.17
C ILE A 313 12.75 22.46 -0.34
N TRP A 314 12.37 23.22 -1.36
CA TRP A 314 13.21 24.30 -1.91
C TRP A 314 13.07 25.61 -1.13
N GLY A 315 11.83 26.00 -0.81
CA GLY A 315 11.54 27.25 -0.09
C GLY A 315 10.51 27.09 1.00
N ARG A 316 10.46 28.06 1.92
CA ARG A 316 9.52 28.07 3.05
C ARG A 316 9.03 29.48 3.34
N LEU A 317 7.73 29.61 3.54
CA LEU A 317 7.10 30.84 4.03
C LEU A 317 6.53 30.56 5.42
N ILE A 318 7.14 31.07 6.48
CA ILE A 318 6.74 30.84 7.87
C ILE A 318 5.78 31.96 8.30
N THR A 319 4.56 31.57 8.69
CA THR A 319 3.41 32.49 8.84
C THR A 319 2.93 32.65 10.29
N ASN A 320 3.65 32.12 11.28
CA ASN A 320 3.25 32.18 12.69
C ASN A 320 3.88 33.34 13.48
N HIS A 321 4.65 34.21 12.82
CA HIS A 321 5.30 35.35 13.47
C HIS A 321 4.44 36.62 13.32
N PRO A 322 4.10 37.33 14.42
CA PRO A 322 3.24 38.52 14.36
C PRO A 322 3.90 39.71 13.67
N HIS A 323 5.23 39.87 13.82
CA HIS A 323 5.93 41.08 13.38
C HIS A 323 6.30 41.10 11.90
N ALA A 324 6.48 39.94 11.26
CA ALA A 324 6.78 39.82 9.83
C ALA A 324 6.66 38.35 9.41
N MET A 325 6.44 38.08 8.12
CA MET A 325 6.54 36.74 7.54
C MET A 325 8.01 36.39 7.28
N ARG A 326 8.48 35.25 7.78
CA ARG A 326 9.84 34.77 7.50
C ARG A 326 9.87 33.96 6.22
N ILE A 327 10.85 34.21 5.38
CA ILE A 327 11.01 33.59 4.07
C ILE A 327 12.38 32.94 4.04
N GLU A 328 12.44 31.70 3.56
CA GLU A 328 13.66 30.93 3.43
C GLU A 328 13.72 30.30 2.03
N PHE A 329 14.85 30.44 1.34
CA PHE A 329 15.16 29.72 0.10
C PHE A 329 16.51 29.02 0.23
N ARG A 330 16.58 27.75 -0.20
CA ARG A 330 17.86 27.04 -0.33
C ARG A 330 18.60 27.50 -1.57
N CYS A 331 19.91 27.51 -1.53
CA CYS A 331 20.81 27.76 -2.64
C CYS A 331 22.09 26.93 -2.49
N ARG A 332 22.97 26.91 -3.51
CA ARG A 332 24.29 26.30 -3.32
C ARG A 332 25.16 27.16 -2.43
N ARG A 333 26.10 26.50 -1.73
CA ARG A 333 27.02 27.20 -0.85
C ARG A 333 27.84 28.25 -1.59
N GLY A 334 27.86 29.46 -1.03
CA GLY A 334 28.64 30.58 -1.57
C GLY A 334 28.08 31.18 -2.86
N GLU A 335 26.91 30.75 -3.33
CA GLU A 335 26.28 31.28 -4.53
C GLU A 335 25.82 32.73 -4.36
N PHE A 336 25.34 33.06 -3.16
CA PHE A 336 24.91 34.40 -2.82
C PHE A 336 25.85 35.01 -1.79
N THR A 337 26.26 36.26 -2.01
CA THR A 337 26.97 37.08 -1.04
C THR A 337 25.97 38.02 -0.34
N PRO A 338 26.29 38.55 0.85
CA PRO A 338 25.39 39.48 1.56
C PRO A 338 24.90 40.65 0.70
N ALA A 339 25.77 41.25 -0.11
CA ALA A 339 25.42 42.38 -0.99
C ALA A 339 24.36 42.02 -2.05
N LEU A 340 24.31 40.76 -2.50
CA LEU A 340 23.34 40.30 -3.50
C LEU A 340 21.92 40.13 -2.93
N VAL A 341 21.79 40.07 -1.59
CA VAL A 341 20.52 39.77 -0.92
C VAL A 341 20.11 40.82 0.12
N GLU A 342 20.96 41.80 0.42
CA GLU A 342 20.77 42.79 1.49
C GLU A 342 19.45 43.59 1.38
N ARG A 343 18.88 43.75 0.17
CA ARG A 343 17.65 44.51 -0.08
C ARG A 343 16.42 43.63 -0.27
N LEU A 344 16.47 42.34 0.11
CA LEU A 344 15.31 41.45 0.03
C LEU A 344 14.25 41.74 1.09
N GLY A 345 14.60 42.41 2.19
CA GLY A 345 13.68 42.73 3.27
C GLY A 345 14.38 43.04 4.58
N LEU A 346 13.73 42.69 5.68
CA LEU A 346 14.26 42.89 7.03
C LEU A 346 15.11 41.69 7.46
N ASP A 347 16.15 41.94 8.27
CA ASP A 347 17.00 40.91 8.92
C ASP A 347 17.42 39.79 7.95
N VAL A 348 18.01 40.19 6.82
CA VAL A 348 18.51 39.27 5.80
C VAL A 348 19.75 38.53 6.33
N ARG A 349 19.75 37.20 6.21
CA ARG A 349 20.84 36.33 6.64
C ARG A 349 21.08 35.23 5.63
N ILE A 350 22.34 34.86 5.44
CA ILE A 350 22.72 33.64 4.74
C ILE A 350 23.16 32.64 5.81
N ARG A 351 22.43 31.54 5.94
CA ARG A 351 22.72 30.47 6.90
C ARG A 351 23.40 29.32 6.19
N GLN A 352 24.54 28.89 6.68
CA GLN A 352 25.18 27.67 6.18
C GLN A 352 24.38 26.45 6.64
N MET A 353 23.97 25.62 5.69
CA MET A 353 23.25 24.37 5.96
C MET A 353 24.24 23.21 6.02
N ARG A 354 23.78 22.04 6.50
CA ARG A 354 24.57 20.80 6.39
C ARG A 354 24.68 20.40 4.92
N GLY A 355 25.86 19.97 4.49
CA GLY A 355 26.12 19.61 3.08
C GLY A 355 26.56 20.81 2.23
N PRO A 356 26.39 20.76 0.90
CA PRO A 356 26.91 21.76 -0.04
C PRO A 356 25.96 22.96 -0.27
N GLU A 357 25.06 23.22 0.67
CA GLU A 357 23.98 24.19 0.51
C GLU A 357 24.02 25.30 1.57
N ASP A 358 23.50 26.46 1.19
CA ASP A 358 23.19 27.57 2.07
C ASP A 358 21.67 27.84 2.04
N GLN A 359 21.20 28.67 2.97
CA GLN A 359 19.82 29.13 3.05
C GLN A 359 19.80 30.65 3.19
N VAL A 360 19.19 31.33 2.21
CA VAL A 360 18.90 32.76 2.31
C VAL A 360 17.60 32.93 3.09
N GLN A 361 17.68 33.60 4.23
CA GLN A 361 16.56 33.88 5.13
C GLN A 361 16.35 35.39 5.22
N PHE A 362 15.11 35.85 5.12
CA PHE A 362 14.75 37.25 5.31
C PHE A 362 13.30 37.37 5.78
N TRP A 363 12.89 38.59 6.13
CA TRP A 363 11.57 38.87 6.68
C TRP A 363 10.86 39.97 5.91
N LEU A 364 9.55 39.82 5.70
CA LEU A 364 8.71 40.82 5.03
C LEU A 364 7.46 41.17 5.84
N GLN A 365 7.15 42.47 5.87
CA GLN A 365 5.87 43.01 6.30
C GLN A 365 5.00 43.46 5.12
N LYS A 366 5.64 43.94 4.05
CA LYS A 366 5.01 44.42 2.82
C LYS A 366 5.93 44.16 1.62
N MET A 367 5.35 43.94 0.44
CA MET A 367 6.15 43.68 -0.77
C MET A 367 7.10 44.82 -1.15
N ALA A 368 6.78 46.07 -0.79
CA ALA A 368 7.62 47.23 -1.07
C ALA A 368 9.00 47.21 -0.37
N GLN A 369 9.21 46.34 0.63
CA GLN A 369 10.51 46.16 1.28
C GLN A 369 11.46 45.27 0.48
N CYS A 370 10.96 44.58 -0.53
CA CYS A 370 11.69 43.59 -1.29
C CYS A 370 12.12 44.18 -2.63
N ASP A 371 13.42 44.33 -2.84
CA ASP A 371 14.00 44.73 -4.13
C ASP A 371 13.66 43.66 -5.19
N PRO A 372 12.92 44.03 -6.26
CA PRO A 372 12.47 43.05 -7.25
C PRO A 372 13.61 42.37 -8.00
N ALA A 373 14.72 43.07 -8.24
CA ALA A 373 15.85 42.54 -9.00
C ALA A 373 16.65 41.53 -8.17
N GLN A 374 16.90 41.84 -6.90
CA GLN A 374 17.54 40.87 -5.99
C GLN A 374 16.64 39.65 -5.75
N LEU A 375 15.33 39.84 -5.63
CA LEU A 375 14.40 38.71 -5.50
C LEU A 375 14.46 37.82 -6.75
N GLU A 376 14.39 38.39 -7.94
CA GLU A 376 14.48 37.62 -9.18
C GLU A 376 15.82 36.87 -9.30
N ALA A 377 16.94 37.54 -9.01
CA ALA A 377 18.26 36.92 -9.01
C ALA A 377 18.34 35.75 -8.02
N LEU A 378 17.79 35.90 -6.80
CA LEU A 378 17.74 34.84 -5.81
C LEU A 378 16.95 33.63 -6.31
N ILE A 379 15.75 33.84 -6.82
CA ILE A 379 14.87 32.76 -7.24
C ILE A 379 15.44 32.01 -8.44
N ARG A 380 15.85 32.72 -9.50
CA ARG A 380 16.41 32.09 -10.70
C ARG A 380 17.75 31.41 -10.42
N GLY A 381 18.64 32.08 -9.69
CA GLY A 381 19.95 31.52 -9.33
C GLY A 381 19.80 30.25 -8.51
N SER A 382 19.04 30.32 -7.41
CA SER A 382 18.84 29.16 -6.53
C SER A 382 18.21 27.96 -7.23
N ILE A 383 17.21 28.16 -8.10
CA ILE A 383 16.61 27.07 -8.88
C ILE A 383 17.61 26.49 -9.87
N ALA A 384 18.31 27.34 -10.62
CA ALA A 384 19.28 26.89 -11.61
C ALA A 384 20.42 26.08 -10.98
N ALA A 385 20.92 26.53 -9.84
CA ALA A 385 22.00 25.85 -9.13
C ALA A 385 21.55 24.54 -8.49
N LEU A 386 20.36 24.47 -7.89
CA LEU A 386 19.90 23.26 -7.22
C LEU A 386 19.21 22.25 -8.15
N SER A 387 18.87 22.63 -9.38
CA SER A 387 18.29 21.71 -10.35
C SER A 387 19.23 20.57 -10.67
N LYS A 388 18.74 19.33 -10.59
CA LYS A 388 19.44 18.17 -11.16
C LYS A 388 19.53 18.36 -12.68
N LYS A 389 20.71 18.11 -13.25
CA LYS A 389 20.88 18.04 -14.72
C LYS A 389 20.11 16.86 -15.27
#